data_AF-A0A7W7ZN39-F1
#
_entry.id   AF-A0A7W7ZN39-F1
#
_cell.length_a   1.000
_cell.length_b   1.000
_cell.length_c   1.000
_cell.angle_alpha   90.00
_cell.angle_beta   90.00
_cell.angle_gamma   90.00
#
_symmetry.space_group_name_H-M   'P 1'
#
loop_
_entity.id
_entity.type
_entity.pdbx_description
1 polymer ?
#
loop_
_entity_poly.entity_id
_entity_poly.type
_entity_poly.pdbx_seq_one_letter_code
_entity_poly.pdbx_strand_id
1 'polypeptide(L)'
;MITEMNHKIDCKDCRSHLPDLLFEEGFAAAHPELAAHIESCAECRTELNELRSTLALLDEYTAPEPSPYFDSKLYARLREAQAAAPEGIVERLRSFFLFSTGRSFRPALTAALAAVLLVGGGGTFIGLHGTSGTAPATPATSAAVDDLKVLDNNVQAEQQMGQLLDLSGSEDDDTPPES
;
A
#
# COMPACT_ATOMS: atom_id res chain seq x y z
N MET A 1 32.74 -7.93 -26.62
CA MET A 1 33.29 -6.79 -25.85
C MET A 1 32.64 -5.52 -26.35
N ILE A 2 31.51 -5.09 -25.76
CA ILE A 2 31.16 -3.67 -25.51
C ILE A 2 30.14 -3.72 -24.35
N THR A 3 30.64 -3.99 -23.15
CA THR A 3 29.92 -3.72 -21.90
C THR A 3 30.65 -2.53 -21.29
N GLU A 4 30.30 -1.33 -21.72
CA GLU A 4 30.59 -0.05 -21.04
C GLU A 4 30.26 1.07 -22.02
N MET A 5 29.17 1.82 -21.78
CA MET A 5 29.14 3.29 -21.91
C MET A 5 27.94 3.84 -21.11
N ASN A 6 28.26 4.48 -19.98
CA ASN A 6 27.56 5.64 -19.41
C ASN A 6 26.22 5.47 -18.66
N HIS A 7 26.35 4.84 -17.50
CA HIS A 7 25.73 5.12 -16.20
C HIS A 7 24.99 6.46 -16.03
N LYS A 8 23.66 6.44 -16.23
CA LYS A 8 22.73 7.10 -15.27
C LYS A 8 21.34 6.45 -15.26
N ILE A 9 20.97 5.76 -16.34
CA ILE A 9 19.72 5.00 -16.44
C ILE A 9 20.01 3.60 -16.97
N ASP A 10 19.58 2.59 -16.21
CA ASP A 10 19.57 1.21 -16.66
C ASP A 10 18.23 0.86 -17.35
N CYS A 11 18.16 -0.31 -17.99
CA CYS A 11 16.95 -0.73 -18.70
C CYS A 11 15.73 -0.86 -17.77
N LYS A 12 15.96 -1.19 -16.49
CA LYS A 12 14.87 -1.37 -15.51
C LYS A 12 14.26 -0.03 -15.11
N ASP A 13 15.12 0.95 -14.85
CA ASP A 13 14.73 2.33 -14.58
C ASP A 13 14.00 2.91 -15.80
N CYS A 14 14.55 2.73 -17.01
CA CYS A 14 13.89 3.14 -18.24
C CYS A 14 12.50 2.51 -18.39
N ARG A 15 12.38 1.20 -18.13
CA ARG A 15 11.10 0.46 -18.24
C ARG A 15 10.05 0.96 -17.26
N SER A 16 10.46 1.34 -16.05
CA SER A 16 9.55 1.89 -15.04
C SER A 16 8.91 3.22 -15.43
N HIS A 17 9.60 3.99 -16.28
CA HIS A 17 9.15 5.29 -16.79
C HIS A 17 8.52 5.25 -18.19
N LEU A 18 8.36 4.06 -18.80
CA LEU A 18 7.67 3.93 -20.09
C LEU A 18 6.21 4.44 -20.04
N PRO A 19 5.41 4.19 -18.98
CA PRO A 19 4.06 4.75 -18.91
C PRO A 19 4.06 6.28 -18.85
N ASP A 20 4.97 6.88 -18.07
CA ASP A 20 5.09 8.34 -17.96
C ASP A 20 5.43 8.96 -19.32
N LEU A 21 6.33 8.32 -20.08
CA LEU A 21 6.67 8.72 -21.46
C LEU A 21 5.49 8.62 -22.45
N LEU A 22 4.43 7.88 -22.13
CA LEU A 22 3.25 7.69 -22.99
C LEU A 22 2.09 8.61 -22.60
N PHE A 23 1.86 8.81 -21.31
CA PHE A 23 0.65 9.47 -20.81
C PHE A 23 0.90 10.91 -20.33
N GLU A 24 2.13 11.27 -19.95
CA GLU A 24 2.45 12.60 -19.44
C GLU A 24 3.06 13.46 -20.55
N GLU A 25 2.30 14.48 -20.96
CA GLU A 25 2.78 15.47 -21.93
C GLU A 25 3.99 16.22 -21.38
N GLY A 26 5.10 16.20 -22.12
CA GLY A 26 6.33 16.91 -21.74
C GLY A 26 7.30 16.12 -20.86
N PHE A 27 6.94 14.92 -20.39
CA PHE A 27 7.84 14.08 -19.59
C PHE A 27 9.13 13.73 -20.35
N ALA A 28 9.02 13.39 -21.64
CA ALA A 28 10.18 13.12 -22.49
C ALA A 28 11.13 14.33 -22.64
N ALA A 29 10.60 15.56 -22.61
CA ALA A 29 11.41 16.77 -22.69
C ALA A 29 12.11 17.09 -21.35
N ALA A 30 11.49 16.73 -20.22
CA ALA A 30 12.08 16.86 -18.89
C ALA A 30 13.19 15.83 -18.63
N HIS A 31 13.16 14.68 -19.32
CA HIS A 31 14.07 13.55 -19.10
C HIS A 31 14.84 13.14 -20.38
N PRO A 32 15.79 13.97 -20.85
CA PRO A 32 16.59 13.67 -22.05
C PRO A 32 17.45 12.39 -21.90
N GLU A 33 17.79 12.01 -20.68
CA GLU A 33 18.53 10.78 -20.38
C GLU A 33 17.77 9.50 -20.77
N LEU A 34 16.43 9.51 -20.65
CA LEU A 34 15.57 8.38 -21.06
C LEU A 34 15.52 8.27 -22.58
N ALA A 35 15.40 9.42 -23.27
CA ALA A 35 15.42 9.46 -24.73
C ALA A 35 16.74 8.91 -25.31
N ALA A 36 17.88 9.32 -24.73
CA ALA A 36 19.18 8.79 -25.11
C ALA A 36 19.32 7.27 -24.86
N HIS A 37 18.73 6.76 -23.78
CA HIS A 37 18.70 5.32 -23.52
C HIS A 37 17.86 4.56 -24.56
N ILE A 38 16.68 5.08 -24.93
CA ILE A 38 15.81 4.44 -25.94
C ILE A 38 16.47 4.45 -27.34
N GLU A 39 17.23 5.48 -27.68
CA GLU A 39 18.00 5.55 -28.92
C GLU A 39 19.19 4.57 -28.97
N SER A 40 19.75 4.21 -27.82
CA SER A 40 20.88 3.27 -27.73
C SER A 40 20.46 1.81 -27.47
N CYS A 41 19.32 1.59 -26.79
CA CYS A 41 18.82 0.27 -26.42
C CYS A 41 17.65 -0.18 -27.32
N ALA A 42 17.88 -1.25 -28.10
CA ALA A 42 16.86 -1.80 -29.00
C ALA A 42 15.66 -2.43 -28.26
N GLU A 43 15.89 -3.02 -27.08
CA GLU A 43 14.84 -3.66 -26.28
C GLU A 43 13.85 -2.63 -25.75
N CYS A 44 14.33 -1.59 -25.04
CA CYS A 44 13.47 -0.53 -24.51
C CYS A 44 12.72 0.23 -25.61
N ARG A 45 13.31 0.39 -26.80
CA ARG A 45 12.63 0.97 -27.96
C ARG A 45 11.50 0.09 -28.48
N THR A 46 11.72 -1.22 -28.53
CA THR A 46 10.72 -2.18 -28.98
C THR A 46 9.54 -2.20 -28.00
N GLU A 47 9.83 -2.30 -26.69
CA GLU A 47 8.79 -2.24 -25.63
C GLU A 47 7.96 -0.95 -25.72
N LEU A 48 8.60 0.22 -25.88
CA LEU A 48 7.89 1.49 -26.03
C LEU A 48 6.99 1.51 -27.26
N ASN A 49 7.46 0.95 -28.38
CA ASN A 49 6.67 0.90 -29.61
C ASN A 49 5.50 -0.08 -29.51
N GLU A 50 5.64 -1.20 -28.80
CA GLU A 50 4.55 -2.13 -28.51
C GLU A 50 3.46 -1.50 -27.64
N LEU A 51 3.85 -0.70 -26.65
CA LEU A 51 2.89 0.06 -25.85
C LEU A 51 2.17 1.13 -26.70
N ARG A 52 2.90 1.85 -27.55
CA ARG A 52 2.31 2.82 -28.49
C ARG A 52 1.35 2.18 -29.48
N SER A 53 1.68 1.00 -30.01
CA SER A 53 0.79 0.29 -30.93
C SER A 53 -0.48 -0.17 -30.22
N THR A 54 -0.38 -0.61 -28.96
CA THR A 54 -1.54 -0.96 -28.14
C THR A 54 -2.45 0.25 -27.90
N LEU A 55 -1.88 1.43 -27.64
CA LEU A 55 -2.66 2.67 -27.51
C LEU A 55 -3.29 3.11 -28.83
N ALA A 56 -2.58 2.97 -29.95
CA ALA A 56 -3.12 3.29 -31.27
C ALA A 56 -4.35 2.42 -31.63
N LEU A 57 -4.40 1.17 -31.15
CA LEU A 57 -5.61 0.32 -31.29
C LEU A 57 -6.77 0.82 -30.42
N LEU A 58 -6.47 1.40 -29.24
CA LEU A 58 -7.50 2.02 -28.40
C LEU A 58 -8.04 3.31 -29.02
N ASP A 59 -7.23 4.05 -29.78
CA ASP A 59 -7.68 5.25 -30.50
C ASP A 59 -8.68 4.93 -31.63
N GLU A 60 -8.69 3.71 -32.15
CA GLU A 60 -9.71 3.26 -33.13
C GLU A 60 -11.10 3.10 -32.48
N TYR A 61 -11.17 3.00 -31.16
CA TYR A 61 -12.43 2.83 -30.46
C TYR A 61 -13.30 4.09 -30.60
N THR A 62 -14.42 3.96 -31.32
CA THR A 62 -15.43 5.01 -31.40
C THR A 62 -16.27 5.00 -30.12
N ALA A 63 -16.14 6.06 -29.31
CA ALA A 63 -16.96 6.23 -28.14
C ALA A 63 -18.44 6.33 -28.52
N PRO A 64 -19.34 5.59 -27.84
CA PRO A 64 -20.78 5.70 -28.09
C PRO A 64 -21.28 7.11 -27.73
N GLU A 65 -22.23 7.63 -28.51
CA GLU A 65 -22.86 8.91 -28.20
C GLU A 65 -23.52 8.84 -26.80
N PRO A 66 -23.29 9.84 -25.93
CA PRO A 66 -23.96 9.88 -24.63
C PRO A 66 -25.49 9.90 -24.82
N SER A 67 -26.22 9.32 -23.87
CA SER A 67 -27.68 9.33 -23.96
C SER A 67 -28.23 10.77 -24.02
N PRO A 68 -29.34 11.05 -24.73
CA PRO A 68 -29.89 12.40 -24.86
C PRO A 68 -30.21 13.12 -23.53
N TYR A 69 -30.35 12.38 -22.43
CA TYR A 69 -30.64 12.90 -21.09
C TYR A 69 -29.42 12.90 -20.17
N PHE A 70 -28.23 12.56 -20.67
CA PHE A 70 -27.02 12.50 -19.86
C PHE A 70 -26.71 13.86 -19.25
N ASP A 71 -26.67 14.91 -20.08
CA ASP A 71 -26.35 16.27 -19.62
C ASP A 71 -27.38 16.79 -18.64
N SER A 72 -28.68 16.61 -18.92
CA SER A 72 -29.73 17.11 -18.02
C SER A 72 -29.69 16.42 -16.66
N LYS A 73 -29.42 15.11 -16.63
CA LYS A 73 -29.25 14.35 -15.39
C LYS A 73 -27.96 14.75 -14.68
N LEU A 74 -26.85 14.93 -15.40
CA LEU A 74 -25.58 15.39 -14.84
C LEU A 74 -25.73 16.77 -14.19
N TYR A 75 -26.34 17.74 -14.87
CA TYR A 75 -26.58 19.07 -14.33
C TYR A 75 -27.55 19.07 -13.15
N ALA A 76 -28.55 18.18 -13.14
CA ALA A 76 -29.41 18.00 -11.97
C ALA A 76 -28.60 17.51 -10.77
N ARG A 77 -27.79 16.46 -10.93
CA ARG A 77 -26.92 15.93 -9.87
C ARG A 77 -25.86 16.93 -9.42
N LEU A 78 -25.30 17.71 -10.33
CA LEU A 78 -24.33 18.74 -10.00
C LEU A 78 -24.95 19.86 -9.15
N ARG A 79 -26.16 20.30 -9.49
CA ARG A 79 -26.90 21.27 -8.67
C ARG A 79 -27.29 20.70 -7.31
N GLU A 80 -27.73 19.45 -7.25
CA GLU A 80 -27.99 18.75 -5.99
C GLU A 80 -26.72 18.69 -5.12
N ALA A 81 -25.56 18.36 -5.70
CA ALA A 81 -24.29 18.32 -4.99
C ALA A 81 -23.81 19.73 -4.55
N GLN A 82 -24.04 20.77 -5.36
CA GLN A 82 -23.70 22.15 -5.01
C GLN A 82 -24.65 22.76 -3.97
N ALA A 83 -25.92 22.34 -3.98
CA ALA A 83 -26.94 22.78 -3.03
C ALA A 83 -26.94 21.95 -1.74
N ALA A 84 -26.32 20.77 -1.75
CA ALA A 84 -25.99 20.05 -0.53
C ALA A 84 -25.17 20.99 0.36
N ALA A 85 -25.54 21.04 1.65
CA ALA A 85 -24.89 21.94 2.61
C ALA A 85 -23.37 21.76 2.54
N PRO A 86 -22.58 22.86 2.68
CA PRO A 86 -21.13 22.77 2.63
C PRO A 86 -20.67 21.68 3.59
N GLU A 87 -19.85 20.76 3.07
CA GLU A 87 -19.26 19.67 3.83
C GLU A 87 -18.79 20.21 5.19
N GLY A 88 -19.36 19.67 6.26
CA GLY A 88 -18.95 20.04 7.61
C GLY A 88 -17.44 19.85 7.74
N ILE A 89 -16.81 20.58 8.66
CA ILE A 89 -15.35 20.54 8.86
C ILE A 89 -14.82 19.10 8.96
N VAL A 90 -15.61 18.19 9.55
CA VAL A 90 -15.30 16.75 9.65
C VAL A 90 -15.26 16.06 8.29
N GLU A 91 -16.24 16.30 7.42
CA GLU A 91 -16.28 15.69 6.09
C GLU A 91 -15.17 16.24 5.20
N ARG A 92 -14.87 17.55 5.33
CA ARG A 92 -13.73 18.17 4.65
C ARG A 92 -12.38 17.64 5.13
N LEU A 93 -12.25 17.33 6.43
CA LEU A 93 -11.06 16.69 6.98
C LEU A 93 -10.95 15.24 6.48
N ARG A 94 -12.06 14.50 6.46
CA ARG A 94 -12.14 13.12 5.98
C ARG A 94 -11.81 13.02 4.50
N SER A 95 -12.41 13.86 3.66
CA SER A 95 -12.14 13.90 2.21
C SER A 95 -10.69 14.30 1.96
N PHE A 96 -10.14 15.25 2.73
CA PHE A 96 -8.73 15.57 2.69
C PHE A 96 -7.83 14.40 3.13
N PHE A 97 -8.16 13.62 4.17
CA PHE A 97 -7.37 12.45 4.55
C PHE A 97 -7.50 11.26 3.58
N LEU A 98 -8.65 11.11 2.91
CA LEU A 98 -8.90 10.00 1.98
C LEU A 98 -8.37 10.28 0.57
N PHE A 99 -8.57 11.50 0.06
CA PHE A 99 -8.16 11.88 -1.30
C PHE A 99 -6.83 12.60 -1.34
N SER A 100 -6.52 13.42 -0.33
CA SER A 100 -5.14 13.76 -0.06
C SER A 100 -4.55 12.56 0.66
N THR A 101 -3.89 11.69 -0.10
CA THR A 101 -2.52 11.28 0.20
C THR A 101 -2.25 9.78 0.21
N GLY A 102 -1.75 9.29 -0.92
CA GLY A 102 -0.91 8.08 -0.95
C GLY A 102 0.59 8.33 -0.63
N ARG A 103 1.13 9.54 -0.86
CA ARG A 103 2.59 9.81 -0.78
C ARG A 103 3.03 10.96 0.16
N SER A 104 2.32 12.08 0.22
CA SER A 104 2.75 13.35 0.85
C SER A 104 2.64 13.47 2.39
N PHE A 105 1.82 12.65 3.06
CA PHE A 105 1.54 12.69 4.51
C PHE A 105 2.38 11.69 5.28
N ARG A 106 3.02 10.74 4.58
CA ARG A 106 3.96 9.79 5.17
C ARG A 106 5.04 10.50 6.02
N PRO A 107 5.71 11.59 5.57
CA PRO A 107 6.71 12.27 6.40
C PRO A 107 6.12 12.96 7.63
N ALA A 108 4.93 13.57 7.50
CA ALA A 108 4.28 14.25 8.62
C ALA A 108 3.80 13.25 9.70
N LEU A 109 3.28 12.09 9.28
CA LEU A 109 2.82 11.03 10.18
C LEU A 109 4.01 10.37 10.89
N THR A 110 5.13 10.13 10.19
CA THR A 110 6.37 9.65 10.83
C THR A 110 6.95 10.65 11.83
N ALA A 111 6.90 11.95 11.52
CA ALA A 111 7.37 12.99 12.43
C ALA A 111 6.48 13.10 13.69
N ALA A 112 5.15 13.01 13.52
CA ALA A 112 4.22 13.00 14.65
C ALA A 112 4.41 11.77 15.55
N LEU A 113 4.56 10.57 14.96
CA LEU A 113 4.86 9.34 15.71
C LEU A 113 6.22 9.44 16.43
N ALA A 114 7.25 9.98 15.78
CA ALA A 114 8.56 10.19 16.40
C ALA A 114 8.49 11.20 17.56
N ALA A 115 7.72 12.27 17.42
CA ALA A 115 7.49 13.23 18.50
C ALA A 115 6.71 12.62 19.68
N VAL A 116 5.69 11.80 19.40
CA VAL A 116 4.95 11.06 20.44
C VAL A 116 5.86 10.04 21.13
N LEU A 117 6.77 9.37 20.42
CA LEU A 117 7.75 8.48 21.03
C LEU A 117 8.82 9.24 21.83
N LEU A 118 9.20 10.45 21.43
CA LEU A 118 10.11 11.29 22.21
C LEU A 118 9.45 11.85 23.48
N VAL A 119 8.18 12.26 23.40
CA VAL A 119 7.44 12.80 24.55
C VAL A 119 6.92 11.69 25.46
N GLY A 120 6.39 10.60 24.89
CA GLY A 120 5.82 9.46 25.60
C GLY A 120 6.82 8.36 25.96
N GLY A 121 7.91 8.22 25.21
CA GLY A 121 8.98 7.23 25.48
C GLY A 121 10.31 7.83 25.95
N GLY A 122 10.60 9.10 25.64
CA GLY A 122 11.85 9.77 26.03
C GLY A 122 11.81 10.47 27.40
N GLY A 123 10.63 10.75 27.94
CA GLY A 123 10.47 11.40 29.26
C GLY A 123 10.85 10.52 30.46
N THR A 124 11.01 9.21 30.28
CA THR A 124 11.41 8.29 31.37
C THR A 124 12.91 7.98 31.41
N PHE A 125 13.66 8.30 30.35
CA PHE A 125 15.06 7.89 30.23
C PHE A 125 16.10 9.00 30.35
N ILE A 126 15.70 10.27 30.43
CA ILE A 126 16.65 11.38 30.63
C ILE A 126 16.48 12.00 32.02
N GLY A 127 17.13 11.36 32.99
CA GLY A 127 17.76 12.06 34.13
C GLY A 127 17.01 12.09 35.46
N LEU A 128 17.19 11.03 36.27
CA LEU A 128 17.46 11.18 37.70
C LEU A 128 18.09 9.89 38.26
N HIS A 129 19.42 9.84 38.27
CA HIS A 129 20.15 8.92 39.12
C HIS A 129 19.91 9.31 40.58
N GLY A 130 19.39 8.36 41.38
CA GLY A 130 19.40 8.40 42.84
C GLY A 130 18.06 8.75 43.45
N THR A 131 17.29 7.74 43.85
CA THR A 131 17.18 7.33 45.27
C THR A 131 16.22 6.14 45.38
N SER A 132 16.65 5.16 46.15
CA SER A 132 15.92 3.99 46.64
C SER A 132 14.45 4.28 47.00
N GLY A 133 13.52 3.43 46.57
CA GLY A 133 12.14 3.49 47.03
C GLY A 133 11.16 2.64 46.20
N THR A 134 10.92 1.43 46.68
CA THR A 134 9.87 0.48 46.29
C THR A 134 8.49 1.10 46.00
N ALA A 135 7.88 0.75 44.87
CA ALA A 135 6.49 0.25 44.78
C ALA A 135 6.18 -0.31 43.37
N PRO A 136 5.57 -1.51 43.25
CA PRO A 136 5.24 -2.12 41.96
C PRO A 136 3.93 -1.50 41.44
N ALA A 137 3.98 -0.80 40.32
CA ALA A 137 2.77 -0.48 39.58
C ALA A 137 2.36 -1.72 38.78
N THR A 138 1.20 -2.27 39.13
CA THR A 138 0.53 -3.39 38.47
C THR A 138 0.55 -3.24 36.94
N PRO A 139 0.90 -4.28 36.17
CA PRO A 139 0.84 -4.21 34.73
C PRO A 139 -0.64 -4.21 34.32
N ALA A 140 -1.17 -3.02 34.01
CA ALA A 140 -2.37 -2.93 33.21
C ALA A 140 -2.02 -3.52 31.84
N THR A 141 -2.48 -4.73 31.57
CA THR A 141 -2.40 -5.39 30.28
C THR A 141 -2.94 -4.44 29.23
N SER A 142 -2.06 -3.96 28.34
CA SER A 142 -2.46 -3.14 27.21
C SER A 142 -3.38 -3.96 26.30
N ALA A 143 -4.32 -3.32 25.63
CA ALA A 143 -5.26 -3.98 24.72
C ALA A 143 -4.56 -4.84 23.66
N ALA A 144 -3.35 -4.46 23.24
CA ALA A 144 -2.53 -5.24 22.31
C ALA A 144 -2.00 -6.55 22.94
N VAL A 145 -1.70 -6.56 24.24
CA VAL A 145 -1.28 -7.78 24.96
C VAL A 145 -2.47 -8.70 25.17
N ASP A 146 -3.66 -8.15 25.40
CA ASP A 146 -4.89 -8.95 25.49
C ASP A 146 -5.25 -9.58 24.14
N ASP A 147 -5.11 -8.82 23.05
CA ASP A 147 -5.32 -9.31 21.69
C ASP A 147 -4.32 -10.43 21.33
N LEU A 148 -3.03 -10.26 21.66
CA LEU A 148 -2.03 -11.32 21.50
C LEU A 148 -2.37 -12.59 22.30
N LYS A 149 -2.93 -12.44 23.51
CA LYS A 149 -3.37 -13.59 24.31
C LYS A 149 -4.55 -14.30 23.68
N VAL A 150 -5.49 -13.58 23.06
CA VAL A 150 -6.62 -14.21 22.36
C VAL A 150 -6.14 -15.00 21.15
N LEU A 151 -5.20 -14.46 20.37
CA LEU A 151 -4.57 -15.16 19.25
C LEU A 151 -3.81 -16.42 19.68
N ASP A 152 -3.03 -16.35 20.76
CA ASP A 152 -2.27 -17.49 21.30
C ASP A 152 -3.17 -18.64 21.76
N ASN A 153 -4.27 -18.33 22.44
CA ASN A 153 -5.27 -19.33 22.85
C ASN A 153 -5.93 -20.04 21.66
N ASN A 154 -6.23 -19.31 20.58
CA ASN A 154 -6.82 -19.90 19.38
C ASN A 154 -5.84 -20.86 18.68
N VAL A 155 -4.57 -20.48 18.58
CA VAL A 155 -3.52 -21.34 18.00
C VAL A 155 -3.36 -22.62 18.82
N GLN A 156 -3.39 -22.52 20.15
CA GLN A 156 -3.30 -23.68 21.02
C GLN A 156 -4.51 -24.63 20.88
N ALA A 157 -5.72 -24.09 20.70
CA ALA A 157 -6.92 -24.89 20.47
C ALA A 157 -6.86 -25.70 19.17
N GLU A 158 -6.36 -25.08 18.08
CA GLU A 158 -6.13 -25.76 16.79
C GLU A 158 -5.09 -26.89 16.92
N GLN A 159 -4.00 -26.65 17.65
CA GLN A 159 -2.97 -27.67 17.90
C GLN A 159 -3.50 -28.86 18.72
N GLN A 160 -4.33 -28.60 19.73
CA GLN A 160 -4.93 -29.65 20.54
C GLN A 160 -5.91 -30.49 19.71
N MET A 161 -6.68 -29.86 18.81
CA MET A 161 -7.56 -30.59 17.91
C MET A 161 -6.75 -31.48 16.96
N GLY A 162 -5.65 -30.99 16.40
CA GLY A 162 -4.74 -31.80 15.57
C GLY A 162 -4.21 -33.03 16.30
N GLN A 163 -3.79 -32.88 17.55
CA GLN A 163 -3.32 -34.01 18.37
C GLN A 163 -4.42 -35.04 18.64
N LEU A 164 -5.66 -34.62 18.88
CA LEU A 164 -6.78 -35.54 19.07
C LEU A 164 -7.15 -36.27 17.78
N LEU A 165 -7.07 -35.61 16.62
CA LEU A 165 -7.28 -36.26 15.33
C LEU A 165 -6.18 -37.30 15.05
N ASP A 166 -4.92 -36.97 15.30
CA ASP A 166 -3.80 -37.91 15.12
C ASP A 166 -3.91 -39.12 16.04
N LEU A 167 -4.36 -38.93 17.29
CA LEU A 167 -4.63 -40.04 18.21
C LEU A 167 -5.81 -40.90 17.74
N SER A 168 -6.91 -40.28 17.29
CA SER A 168 -8.07 -41.01 16.76
C SER A 168 -7.78 -41.74 15.44
N GLY A 169 -6.81 -41.27 14.66
CA GLY A 169 -6.31 -41.94 13.46
C GLY A 169 -5.33 -43.08 13.76
N SER A 170 -4.90 -43.25 15.01
CA SER A 170 -3.97 -44.29 15.46
C SER A 170 -4.63 -45.44 16.23
N GLU A 171 -5.93 -45.37 16.54
CA GLU A 171 -6.67 -46.42 17.26
C GLU A 171 -7.32 -47.50 16.37
N ASP A 172 -7.05 -47.49 15.06
CA ASP A 172 -7.60 -48.46 14.08
C ASP A 172 -6.59 -49.51 13.56
N ASP A 173 -5.43 -49.69 14.21
CA ASP A 173 -4.48 -50.77 13.86
C ASP A 173 -3.96 -51.51 15.10
N ASP A 174 -4.78 -52.38 15.67
CA ASP A 174 -4.29 -53.46 16.53
C ASP A 174 -5.15 -54.75 16.45
N THR A 175 -4.60 -55.70 15.68
CA THR A 175 -4.62 -57.16 15.88
C THR A 175 -5.92 -57.97 15.64
N PRO A 176 -5.97 -58.81 14.57
CA PRO A 176 -6.78 -60.03 14.57
C PRO A 176 -6.03 -61.17 15.31
N PRO A 177 -6.67 -61.94 16.20
CA PRO A 177 -6.03 -63.13 16.77
C PRO A 177 -5.87 -64.20 15.68
N GLU A 178 -4.66 -64.73 15.56
CA GLU A 178 -4.37 -65.98 14.86
C GLU A 178 -5.13 -67.16 15.51
N SER A 179 -5.89 -67.91 14.71
CA SER A 179 -5.87 -69.39 14.55
C SER A 179 -7.14 -69.91 13.88
#